data_AF-A0A957IUI1-F1
#
_entry.id   AF-A0A957IUI1-F1
#
_cell.length_a   1.000
_cell.length_b   1.000
_cell.length_c   1.000
_cell.angle_alpha   90.00
_cell.angle_beta   90.00
_cell.angle_gamma   90.00
#
_symmetry.space_group_name_H-M   'P 1'
#
loop_
_entity.id
_entity.type
_entity.pdbx_description
1 polymer ?
#
loop_
_entity_poly.entity_id
_entity_poly.type
_entity_poly.pdbx_seq_one_letter_code
_entity_poly.pdbx_strand_id
1 'polypeptide(L)'
;MKGETGLMLGASGSANLSVSVANLVASGQYSQLITSLQQLDGSLKTAVAPLLSVAVQMCHVCQHNEQMITAQRQALAQLEQQQQLQAQQLVTLLQMVEGASRNTTELSTSIHVRPRSVDTKEETAVFPPAIPQPNPKPHPHRPTLVVYMLGEFRLYQDDQPVLDWPSGKGKNILKYLLLHRHRPVAKEVLMDTFWPDSTADAARNNLNVAIYGLRKALRDGYGDFSHIVFQDNAYRLNPEMVIWLDMEAFMAQVAQGDRARQVEDWQTAVSAYHAAEALYHGEFLNEDR
;
A
#
# COMPACT_ATOMS: atom_id res chain seq x y z
N MET A 1 28.80 -59.26 -17.95
CA MET A 1 27.51 -58.67 -18.37
C MET A 1 26.67 -58.39 -17.13
N LYS A 2 26.59 -57.13 -16.72
CA LYS A 2 25.45 -56.53 -16.00
C LYS A 2 25.63 -55.03 -16.17
N GLY A 3 24.66 -54.42 -16.84
CA GLY A 3 24.74 -53.08 -17.39
C GLY A 3 24.57 -51.99 -16.34
N GLU A 4 25.29 -50.90 -16.55
CA GLU A 4 25.07 -49.60 -15.94
C GLU A 4 23.95 -48.89 -16.71
N THR A 5 22.86 -48.56 -16.03
CA THR A 5 21.83 -47.64 -16.52
C THR A 5 21.29 -46.80 -15.37
N GLY A 6 21.27 -45.47 -15.55
CA GLY A 6 20.52 -44.50 -14.74
C GLY A 6 21.41 -43.66 -13.81
N LEU A 7 21.37 -42.33 -13.76
CA LEU A 7 20.43 -41.33 -14.26
C LEU A 7 21.24 -40.11 -14.75
N MET A 8 21.18 -39.81 -16.04
CA MET A 8 21.48 -38.46 -16.55
C MET A 8 20.19 -37.63 -16.37
N LEU A 9 20.06 -36.93 -15.24
CA LEU A 9 19.12 -35.81 -15.12
C LEU A 9 19.65 -34.69 -16.02
N GLY A 10 19.12 -34.63 -17.24
CA GLY A 10 19.52 -33.63 -18.23
C GLY A 10 19.30 -32.21 -17.72
N ALA A 11 20.33 -31.37 -17.84
CA ALA A 11 20.31 -29.94 -17.57
C ALA A 11 19.19 -29.17 -18.31
N SER A 12 18.57 -29.79 -19.31
CA SER A 12 17.42 -29.28 -20.08
C SER A 12 16.10 -29.28 -19.30
N GLY A 13 15.94 -30.11 -18.26
CA GLY A 13 14.71 -30.21 -17.47
C GLY A 13 14.55 -29.09 -16.43
N SER A 14 15.63 -28.69 -15.78
CA SER A 14 15.63 -27.62 -14.75
C SER A 14 15.45 -26.22 -15.36
N ALA A 15 16.03 -25.98 -16.55
CA ALA A 15 15.89 -24.70 -17.26
C ALA A 15 14.45 -24.44 -17.73
N ASN A 16 13.75 -25.46 -18.23
CA ASN A 16 12.35 -25.32 -18.66
C ASN A 16 11.38 -25.06 -17.50
N LEU A 17 11.61 -25.68 -16.33
CA LEU A 17 10.84 -25.42 -15.11
C LEU A 17 11.04 -23.99 -14.59
N SER A 18 12.28 -23.49 -14.59
CA SER A 18 12.60 -22.12 -14.14
C SER A 18 11.94 -21.05 -15.02
N VAL A 19 11.97 -21.23 -16.34
CA VAL A 19 11.31 -20.32 -17.29
C VAL A 19 9.78 -20.37 -17.13
N SER A 20 9.21 -21.55 -16.92
CA SER A 20 7.76 -21.70 -16.74
C SER A 20 7.26 -21.07 -15.44
N VAL A 21 8.01 -21.17 -14.34
CA VAL A 21 7.69 -20.52 -13.05
C VAL A 21 7.77 -19.01 -13.17
N ALA A 22 8.82 -18.47 -13.78
CA ALA A 22 9.00 -17.04 -13.97
C ALA A 22 7.87 -16.42 -14.80
N ASN A 23 7.45 -17.10 -15.88
CA ASN A 23 6.34 -16.65 -16.72
C ASN A 23 4.99 -16.65 -15.97
N LEU A 24 4.73 -17.65 -15.13
CA LEU A 24 3.51 -17.75 -14.34
C LEU A 24 3.43 -16.69 -13.23
N VAL A 25 4.56 -16.36 -12.60
CA VAL A 25 4.64 -15.26 -11.63
C VAL A 25 4.44 -13.91 -12.32
N ALA A 26 5.10 -13.69 -13.46
CA ALA A 26 4.97 -12.46 -14.25
C ALA A 26 3.55 -12.25 -14.81
N SER A 27 2.81 -13.34 -15.08
CA SER A 27 1.44 -13.29 -15.58
C SER A 27 0.36 -13.31 -14.49
N GLY A 28 0.74 -13.33 -13.20
CA GLY A 28 -0.21 -13.40 -12.08
C GLY A 28 -0.96 -14.73 -11.97
N GLN A 29 -0.50 -15.79 -12.65
CA GLN A 29 -1.17 -17.09 -12.69
C GLN A 29 -0.80 -17.97 -11.48
N TYR A 30 -0.99 -17.43 -10.28
CA TYR A 30 -0.59 -18.06 -9.01
C TYR A 30 -1.30 -19.39 -8.72
N SER A 31 -2.54 -19.57 -9.19
CA SER A 31 -3.28 -20.84 -9.05
C SER A 31 -2.64 -21.98 -9.85
N GLN A 32 -2.14 -21.69 -11.05
CA GLN A 32 -1.40 -22.64 -11.88
C GLN A 32 -0.02 -22.92 -11.28
N LEU A 33 0.60 -21.92 -10.66
CA LEU A 33 1.87 -22.08 -9.95
C LEU A 33 1.74 -23.00 -8.72
N ILE A 34 0.71 -22.80 -7.89
CA ILE A 34 0.40 -23.65 -6.73
C ILE A 34 0.22 -25.11 -7.17
N THR A 35 -0.56 -25.33 -8.23
CA THR A 35 -0.79 -26.67 -8.78
C THR A 35 0.51 -27.31 -9.26
N SER A 36 1.36 -26.55 -9.95
CA SER A 36 2.66 -27.02 -10.45
C SER A 36 3.64 -27.35 -9.31
N LEU A 37 3.68 -26.53 -8.26
CA LEU A 37 4.49 -26.78 -7.06
C LEU A 37 4.02 -28.03 -6.32
N GLN A 38 2.70 -28.23 -6.19
CA GLN A 38 2.12 -29.41 -5.56
C GLN A 38 2.31 -30.71 -6.35
N GLN A 39 2.72 -30.66 -7.62
CA GLN A 39 2.93 -31.83 -8.48
C GLN A 39 4.40 -32.29 -8.57
N LEU A 40 5.34 -31.62 -7.90
CA LEU A 40 6.76 -32.00 -7.91
C LEU A 40 7.02 -33.44 -7.41
N ASP A 41 8.10 -34.06 -7.89
CA ASP A 41 8.44 -35.45 -7.60
C ASP A 41 8.76 -35.69 -6.11
N GLY A 42 8.46 -36.88 -5.60
CA GLY A 42 8.42 -37.20 -4.17
C GLY A 42 9.74 -36.97 -3.42
N SER A 43 10.88 -37.26 -4.05
CA SER A 43 12.21 -37.09 -3.46
C SER A 43 12.63 -35.61 -3.34
N LEU A 44 12.17 -34.74 -4.24
CA LEU A 44 12.41 -33.29 -4.17
C LEU A 44 11.46 -32.65 -3.17
N LYS A 45 10.19 -33.07 -3.14
CA LYS A 45 9.20 -32.59 -2.17
C LYS A 45 9.65 -32.75 -0.73
N THR A 46 10.32 -33.84 -0.35
CA THR A 46 10.79 -34.03 1.04
C THR A 46 11.99 -33.14 1.37
N ALA A 47 12.90 -32.95 0.42
CA ALA A 47 14.12 -32.15 0.62
C ALA A 47 13.84 -30.64 0.69
N VAL A 48 12.82 -30.16 -0.03
CA VAL A 48 12.44 -28.73 -0.06
C VAL A 48 11.04 -28.45 0.50
N ALA A 49 10.45 -29.38 1.26
CA ALA A 49 9.11 -29.27 1.83
C ALA A 49 8.81 -27.91 2.51
N PRO A 50 9.68 -27.38 3.40
CA PRO A 50 9.40 -26.09 4.05
C PRO A 50 9.43 -24.92 3.06
N LEU A 51 10.33 -24.93 2.08
CA LEU A 51 10.38 -23.90 1.03
C LEU A 51 9.17 -23.96 0.11
N LEU A 52 8.68 -25.16 -0.18
CA LEU A 52 7.47 -25.36 -0.99
C LEU A 52 6.22 -24.84 -0.29
N SER A 53 6.12 -25.06 1.03
CA SER A 53 5.02 -24.56 1.86
C SER A 53 4.98 -23.02 1.85
N VAL A 54 6.14 -22.37 2.02
CA VAL A 54 6.24 -20.90 1.99
C VAL A 54 5.89 -20.36 0.60
N ALA A 55 6.37 -20.98 -0.48
CA ALA A 55 6.06 -20.56 -1.84
C ALA A 55 4.54 -20.64 -2.13
N VAL A 56 3.88 -21.72 -1.70
CA VAL A 56 2.42 -21.89 -1.86
C VAL A 56 1.66 -20.83 -1.05
N GLN A 57 2.09 -20.54 0.19
CA GLN A 57 1.48 -19.49 1.01
C GLN A 57 1.63 -18.09 0.38
N MET A 58 2.81 -17.77 -0.16
CA MET A 58 3.04 -16.50 -0.87
C MET A 58 2.13 -16.38 -2.09
N CYS A 59 1.96 -17.45 -2.88
CA CYS A 59 1.04 -17.45 -4.01
C CYS A 59 -0.41 -17.21 -3.59
N HIS A 60 -0.87 -17.77 -2.47
CA HIS A 60 -2.20 -17.49 -1.93
C HIS A 60 -2.38 -16.02 -1.51
N VAL A 61 -1.37 -15.42 -0.87
CA VAL A 61 -1.39 -14.00 -0.50
C VAL A 61 -1.42 -13.10 -1.73
N CYS A 62 -0.58 -13.37 -2.73
CA CYS A 62 -0.59 -12.63 -4.00
C CYS A 62 -1.95 -12.73 -4.70
N GLN A 63 -2.52 -13.94 -4.79
CA GLN A 63 -3.84 -14.17 -5.38
C GLN A 63 -4.94 -13.41 -4.63
N HIS A 64 -4.91 -13.41 -3.30
CA HIS A 64 -5.89 -12.68 -2.49
C HIS A 64 -5.78 -11.16 -2.66
N ASN A 65 -4.56 -10.63 -2.67
CA ASN A 65 -4.31 -9.20 -2.89
C ASN A 65 -4.79 -8.76 -4.27
N GLU A 66 -4.54 -9.54 -5.31
CA GLU A 66 -5.00 -9.25 -6.67
C GLU A 66 -6.53 -9.25 -6.78
N GLN A 67 -7.20 -10.18 -6.10
CA GLN A 67 -8.66 -10.22 -6.00
C GLN A 67 -9.21 -8.98 -5.28
N MET A 68 -8.59 -8.57 -4.17
CA MET A 68 -9.00 -7.39 -3.42
C MET A 68 -8.78 -6.09 -4.21
N ILE A 69 -7.65 -5.96 -4.91
CA ILE A 69 -7.37 -4.80 -5.79
C ILE A 69 -8.38 -4.74 -6.92
N THR A 70 -8.69 -5.89 -7.54
CA THR A 70 -9.69 -5.98 -8.61
C THR A 70 -11.07 -5.57 -8.11
N ALA A 71 -11.48 -6.05 -6.93
CA ALA A 71 -12.75 -5.69 -6.31
C ALA A 71 -12.83 -4.19 -5.98
N GLN A 72 -11.76 -3.60 -5.46
CA GLN A 72 -11.69 -2.15 -5.20
C GLN A 72 -11.78 -1.33 -6.50
N ARG A 73 -11.08 -1.74 -7.55
CA ARG A 73 -11.16 -1.07 -8.87
C ARG A 73 -12.56 -1.12 -9.45
N GLN A 74 -13.25 -2.26 -9.34
CA GLN A 74 -14.64 -2.40 -9.77
C GLN A 74 -15.57 -1.50 -8.96
N ALA A 75 -15.40 -1.42 -7.63
CA ALA A 75 -16.20 -0.54 -6.78
C ALA A 75 -15.98 0.95 -7.11
N LEU A 76 -14.74 1.37 -7.39
CA LEU A 76 -14.43 2.73 -7.84
C LEU A 76 -15.09 3.05 -9.18
N ALA A 77 -15.00 2.14 -10.16
CA ALA A 77 -15.65 2.31 -11.46
C ALA A 77 -17.18 2.44 -11.35
N GLN A 78 -17.81 1.68 -10.44
CA GLN A 78 -19.24 1.79 -10.16
C GLN A 78 -19.61 3.16 -9.58
N LEU A 79 -18.80 3.69 -8.66
CA LEU A 79 -19.01 5.01 -8.07
C LEU A 79 -18.89 6.12 -9.13
N GLU A 80 -17.89 6.05 -10.00
CA GLU A 80 -17.69 6.99 -11.11
C GLU A 80 -18.87 6.97 -12.07
N GLN A 81 -19.37 5.78 -12.44
CA GLN A 81 -20.56 5.64 -13.29
C GLN A 81 -21.80 6.24 -12.63
N GLN A 82 -21.97 6.07 -11.31
CA GLN A 82 -23.08 6.64 -10.55
C GLN A 82 -22.99 8.18 -10.51
N GLN A 83 -21.80 8.73 -10.29
CA GLN A 83 -21.57 10.18 -10.32
C GLN A 83 -21.86 10.77 -11.70
N GLN A 84 -21.44 10.08 -12.77
CA GLN A 84 -21.71 10.51 -14.15
C GLN A 84 -23.21 10.54 -14.45
N LEU A 85 -23.96 9.52 -13.99
CA LEU A 85 -25.41 9.48 -14.14
C LEU A 85 -26.09 10.63 -13.38
N GLN A 86 -25.66 10.91 -12.14
CA GLN A 86 -26.17 12.03 -11.35
C GLN A 86 -25.87 13.38 -12.02
N ALA A 87 -24.67 13.57 -12.55
CA ALA A 87 -24.30 14.77 -13.29
C ALA A 87 -25.17 14.94 -14.55
N GLN A 88 -25.42 13.85 -15.30
CA GLN A 88 -26.30 13.86 -16.46
C GLN A 88 -27.73 14.29 -16.08
N GLN A 89 -28.28 13.74 -14.99
CA GLN A 89 -29.60 14.10 -14.48
C GLN A 89 -29.68 15.58 -14.07
N LEU A 90 -28.65 16.10 -13.39
CA LEU A 90 -28.57 17.51 -12.99
C LEU A 90 -28.56 18.43 -14.22
N VAL A 91 -27.76 18.10 -15.24
CA VAL A 91 -27.71 18.86 -16.50
C VAL A 91 -29.07 18.85 -17.20
N THR A 92 -29.75 17.69 -17.25
CA THR A 92 -31.09 17.60 -17.83
C THR A 92 -32.12 18.45 -17.07
N LEU A 93 -32.08 18.44 -15.73
CA LEU A 93 -32.96 19.29 -14.91
C LEU A 93 -32.68 20.78 -15.12
N LEU A 94 -31.41 21.19 -15.20
CA LEU A 94 -31.03 22.58 -15.50
C LEU A 94 -31.52 23.01 -16.88
N GLN A 95 -31.37 22.16 -17.90
CA GLN A 95 -31.90 22.44 -19.24
C GLN A 95 -33.43 22.60 -19.26
N MET A 96 -34.16 21.81 -18.46
CA MET A 96 -35.61 21.96 -18.30
C MET A 96 -35.98 23.30 -17.62
N VAL A 97 -35.23 23.71 -16.60
CA VAL A 97 -35.42 25.00 -15.91
C VAL A 97 -35.10 26.19 -16.83
N GLU A 98 -34.00 26.12 -17.59
CA GLU A 98 -33.64 27.12 -18.60
C GLU A 98 -34.69 27.21 -19.72
N GLY A 99 -35.21 26.06 -20.18
CA GLY A 99 -36.29 25.99 -21.16
C GLY A 99 -37.59 26.63 -20.64
N ALA A 100 -37.90 26.46 -19.35
CA ALA A 100 -39.03 27.13 -18.70
C ALA A 100 -38.80 28.64 -18.53
N SER A 101 -37.56 29.08 -18.28
CA SER A 101 -37.19 30.50 -18.11
C SER A 101 -37.17 31.27 -19.44
N ARG A 102 -36.76 30.64 -20.55
CA ARG A 102 -36.77 31.26 -21.91
C ARG A 102 -38.17 31.66 -22.41
N ASN A 103 -39.24 31.15 -21.80
CA ASN A 103 -40.62 31.59 -22.07
C ASN A 103 -41.04 32.86 -21.29
N THR A 104 -40.16 33.45 -20.47
CA THR A 104 -40.54 34.55 -19.56
C THR A 104 -39.62 35.76 -19.51
N THR A 105 -38.60 35.90 -20.36
CA THR A 105 -37.77 37.13 -20.29
C THR A 105 -37.13 37.49 -21.63
N GLU A 106 -37.81 38.36 -22.37
CA GLU A 106 -37.17 39.23 -23.37
C GLU A 106 -36.37 40.35 -22.67
N LEU A 107 -35.39 40.87 -23.41
CA LEU A 107 -34.65 42.14 -23.28
C LEU A 107 -33.25 42.12 -22.63
N SER A 108 -32.28 42.32 -23.53
CA SER A 108 -31.30 43.43 -23.49
C SER A 108 -30.02 43.30 -22.63
N THR A 109 -28.90 42.91 -23.27
CA THR A 109 -27.86 43.81 -23.86
C THR A 109 -26.42 43.35 -23.60
N SER A 110 -25.63 43.42 -24.68
CA SER A 110 -24.20 43.16 -24.89
C SER A 110 -23.20 43.73 -23.87
N ILE A 111 -22.20 42.91 -23.48
CA ILE A 111 -20.81 43.36 -23.22
C ILE A 111 -19.82 42.30 -23.75
N HIS A 112 -18.78 42.78 -24.43
CA HIS A 112 -17.78 42.02 -25.19
C HIS A 112 -16.44 41.99 -24.43
N VAL A 113 -15.79 40.83 -24.27
CA VAL A 113 -14.34 40.74 -23.97
C VAL A 113 -13.72 39.51 -24.64
N ARG A 114 -12.65 39.74 -25.40
CA ARG A 114 -11.80 38.76 -26.12
C ARG A 114 -10.85 38.02 -25.17
N PRO A 115 -10.44 36.76 -25.46
CA PRO A 115 -9.32 36.14 -24.78
C PRO A 115 -7.99 36.66 -25.34
N ARG A 116 -7.03 36.96 -24.46
CA ARG A 116 -5.65 37.31 -24.79
C ARG A 116 -4.76 36.11 -24.47
N SER A 117 -4.11 35.58 -25.50
CA SER A 117 -3.00 34.63 -25.45
C SER A 117 -1.73 35.30 -24.93
N VAL A 118 -0.92 34.58 -24.15
CA VAL A 118 0.52 34.83 -23.98
C VAL A 118 1.25 33.49 -23.90
N ASP A 119 2.37 33.49 -24.61
CA ASP A 119 3.27 32.42 -24.99
C ASP A 119 4.06 31.74 -23.87
N THR A 120 4.49 30.54 -24.23
CA THR A 120 5.71 29.81 -23.83
C THR A 120 6.92 30.69 -23.48
N LYS A 121 7.59 30.34 -22.38
CA LYS A 121 8.95 29.76 -22.32
C LYS A 121 9.47 29.84 -20.87
N GLU A 122 9.94 28.73 -20.31
CA GLU A 122 11.35 28.64 -19.90
C GLU A 122 11.71 27.22 -19.46
N GLU A 123 12.70 26.70 -20.17
CA GLU A 123 13.49 25.51 -19.92
C GLU A 123 14.52 25.84 -18.83
N THR A 124 14.52 25.09 -17.73
CA THR A 124 15.70 24.98 -16.86
C THR A 124 15.84 23.53 -16.41
N ALA A 125 17.02 22.98 -16.73
CA ALA A 125 17.47 21.67 -16.33
C ALA A 125 17.45 21.52 -14.79
N VAL A 126 16.88 20.43 -14.29
CA VAL A 126 17.03 20.05 -12.89
C VAL A 126 17.63 18.65 -12.85
N PHE A 127 18.78 18.59 -12.18
CA PHE A 127 19.48 17.38 -11.75
C PHE A 127 18.53 16.34 -11.14
N PRO A 128 18.86 15.04 -11.19
CA PRO A 128 17.97 13.98 -10.71
C PRO A 128 17.52 14.26 -9.27
N PRO A 129 16.22 14.10 -8.95
CA PRO A 129 15.75 14.33 -7.60
C PRO A 129 16.50 13.41 -6.64
N ALA A 130 17.06 14.02 -5.58
CA ALA A 130 17.53 13.30 -4.43
C ALA A 130 16.44 12.32 -3.97
N ILE A 131 16.86 11.12 -3.55
CA ILE A 131 16.06 10.15 -2.79
C ILE A 131 15.06 10.93 -1.91
N PRO A 132 13.75 10.61 -1.89
CA PRO A 132 12.81 11.27 -1.00
C PRO A 132 13.36 11.20 0.42
N GLN A 133 13.98 12.28 0.87
CA GLN A 133 14.47 12.35 2.23
C GLN A 133 13.23 12.37 3.11
N PRO A 134 13.22 11.63 4.22
CA PRO A 134 12.22 11.80 5.25
C PRO A 134 12.43 13.21 5.82
N ASN A 135 11.82 14.22 5.19
CA ASN A 135 11.84 15.56 5.72
C ASN A 135 10.41 16.08 5.88
N PRO A 136 9.56 15.42 6.68
CA PRO A 136 8.47 16.14 7.28
C PRO A 136 9.11 17.21 8.17
N LYS A 137 8.86 18.49 7.86
CA LYS A 137 9.44 19.58 8.62
C LYS A 137 9.07 19.40 10.10
N PRO A 138 10.03 19.38 11.04
CA PRO A 138 9.72 19.20 12.44
C PRO A 138 8.74 20.28 12.89
N HIS A 139 7.61 19.84 13.43
CA HIS A 139 6.62 20.72 14.01
C HIS A 139 6.83 20.73 15.53
N PRO A 140 6.97 21.90 16.17
CA PRO A 140 7.37 21.98 17.59
C PRO A 140 6.38 21.33 18.57
N HIS A 141 5.21 20.88 18.10
CA HIS A 141 4.15 20.27 18.91
C HIS A 141 3.48 19.04 18.27
N ARG A 142 4.01 18.51 17.17
CA ARG A 142 3.45 17.32 16.50
C ARG A 142 4.56 16.32 16.24
N PRO A 143 4.49 15.12 16.82
CA PRO A 143 5.48 14.09 16.55
C PRO A 143 5.53 13.75 15.06
N THR A 144 6.75 13.56 14.57
CA THR A 144 6.99 13.13 13.20
C THR A 144 7.44 11.68 13.20
N LEU A 145 6.66 10.80 12.58
CA LEU A 145 6.99 9.38 12.43
C LEU A 145 7.49 9.09 11.02
N VAL A 146 8.68 8.50 10.94
CA VAL A 146 9.26 7.96 9.71
C VAL A 146 9.29 6.45 9.85
N VAL A 147 8.56 5.75 8.98
CA VAL A 147 8.40 4.31 9.07
C VAL A 147 8.88 3.63 7.81
N TYR A 148 9.69 2.60 8.02
CA TYR A 148 10.10 1.66 6.99
C TYR A 148 9.43 0.30 7.23
N MET A 149 8.79 -0.22 6.20
CA MET A 149 8.12 -1.52 6.19
C MET A 149 8.51 -2.40 4.99
N LEU A 150 9.17 -1.85 3.97
CA LEU A 150 9.68 -2.58 2.81
C LEU A 150 11.07 -3.17 3.16
N GLY A 151 11.08 -4.21 3.98
CA GLY A 151 12.25 -4.81 4.61
C GLY A 151 12.02 -5.01 6.10
N GLU A 152 13.07 -4.79 6.90
CA GLU A 152 12.97 -4.77 8.37
C GLU A 152 12.13 -3.58 8.84
N PHE A 153 11.31 -3.81 9.87
CA PHE A 153 10.48 -2.74 10.42
C PHE A 153 11.36 -1.77 11.20
N ARG A 154 11.43 -0.53 10.72
CA ARG A 154 12.16 0.54 11.41
C ARG A 154 11.23 1.72 11.61
N LEU A 155 11.20 2.23 12.84
CA LEU A 155 10.42 3.40 13.21
C LEU A 155 11.36 4.44 13.79
N TYR A 156 11.25 5.68 13.30
CA TYR A 156 11.90 6.84 13.87
C TYR A 156 10.85 7.85 14.28
N GLN A 157 11.04 8.46 15.44
CA GLN A 157 10.28 9.59 15.94
C GLN A 157 11.21 10.79 16.02
N ASP A 158 10.97 11.81 15.20
CA ASP A 158 11.79 13.02 15.12
C ASP A 158 13.29 12.70 15.02
N ASP A 159 13.62 11.85 14.04
CA ASP A 159 14.95 11.30 13.74
C ASP A 159 15.58 10.37 14.79
N GLN A 160 14.88 10.09 15.90
CA GLN A 160 15.35 9.12 16.90
C GLN A 160 14.71 7.74 16.67
N PRO A 161 15.51 6.65 16.59
CA PRO A 161 14.97 5.31 16.39
C PRO A 161 14.20 4.83 17.63
N VAL A 162 13.00 4.29 17.40
CA VAL A 162 12.19 3.63 18.44
C VAL A 162 12.56 2.15 18.49
N LEU A 163 13.48 1.81 19.38
CA LEU A 163 14.03 0.46 19.50
C LEU A 163 13.34 -0.37 20.59
N ASP A 164 12.89 0.27 21.67
CA ASP A 164 12.35 -0.40 22.84
C ASP A 164 10.84 -0.63 22.72
N TRP A 165 10.46 -1.88 22.46
CA TRP A 165 9.07 -2.31 22.38
C TRP A 165 8.68 -3.13 23.61
N PRO A 166 7.81 -2.62 24.50
CA PRO A 166 7.39 -3.36 25.69
C PRO A 166 6.66 -4.67 25.41
N SER A 167 6.09 -4.82 24.21
CA SER A 167 5.50 -6.08 23.76
C SER A 167 5.52 -6.19 22.23
N GLY A 168 5.77 -7.40 21.72
CA GLY A 168 5.67 -7.70 20.29
C GLY A 168 4.24 -7.49 19.75
N LYS A 169 3.21 -7.81 20.54
CA LYS A 169 1.81 -7.54 20.16
C LYS A 169 1.52 -6.04 20.01
N GLY A 170 2.09 -5.19 20.87
CA GLY A 170 2.00 -3.73 20.72
C GLY A 170 2.65 -3.24 19.43
N LYS A 171 3.88 -3.73 19.12
CA LYS A 171 4.55 -3.44 17.84
C LYS A 171 3.69 -3.86 16.63
N ASN A 172 3.06 -5.03 16.69
CA ASN A 172 2.22 -5.53 15.60
C ASN A 172 0.90 -4.76 15.45
N ILE A 173 0.29 -4.33 16.57
CA ILE A 173 -0.86 -3.42 16.53
C ILE A 173 -0.48 -2.10 15.86
N LEU A 174 0.70 -1.55 16.14
CA LEU A 174 1.17 -0.34 15.46
C LEU A 174 1.29 -0.55 13.95
N LYS A 175 1.94 -1.64 13.52
CA LYS A 175 2.05 -2.02 12.09
C LYS A 175 0.66 -2.06 11.43
N TYR A 176 -0.31 -2.70 12.09
CA TYR A 176 -1.69 -2.77 11.60
C TYR A 176 -2.38 -1.41 11.53
N LEU A 177 -2.22 -0.56 12.55
CA LEU A 177 -2.78 0.79 12.55
C LEU A 177 -2.14 1.69 11.48
N LEU A 178 -0.85 1.53 11.18
CA LEU A 178 -0.15 2.26 10.12
C LEU A 178 -0.67 1.86 8.73
N LEU A 179 -0.89 0.56 8.49
CA LEU A 179 -1.52 0.05 7.26
C LEU A 179 -2.97 0.54 7.07
N HIS A 180 -3.62 0.95 8.15
CA HIS A 180 -5.00 1.45 8.14
C HIS A 180 -5.11 2.91 8.61
N ARG A 181 -4.02 3.70 8.53
CA ARG A 181 -3.91 5.01 9.19
C ARG A 181 -4.99 6.04 8.81
N HIS A 182 -5.63 5.87 7.65
CA HIS A 182 -6.69 6.76 7.17
C HIS A 182 -8.08 6.45 7.74
N ARG A 183 -8.25 5.39 8.54
CA ARG A 183 -9.52 4.99 9.14
C ARG A 183 -9.36 4.52 10.60
N PRO A 184 -10.34 4.80 11.48
CA PRO A 184 -10.39 4.14 12.78
C PRO A 184 -10.56 2.62 12.62
N VAL A 185 -9.96 1.86 13.55
CA VAL A 185 -10.07 0.40 13.62
C VAL A 185 -10.83 0.05 14.90
N ALA A 186 -11.98 -0.62 14.76
CA ALA A 186 -12.77 -1.07 15.90
C ALA A 186 -11.94 -1.94 16.85
N LYS A 187 -12.13 -1.78 18.17
CA LYS A 187 -11.36 -2.56 19.15
C LYS A 187 -11.62 -4.07 19.00
N GLU A 188 -12.83 -4.46 18.61
CA GLU A 188 -13.21 -5.85 18.37
C GLU A 188 -12.39 -6.46 17.23
N VAL A 189 -12.16 -5.70 16.14
CA VAL A 189 -11.30 -6.15 15.04
C VAL A 189 -9.87 -6.39 15.53
N LEU A 190 -9.33 -5.52 16.37
CA LEU A 190 -8.00 -5.72 16.96
C LEU A 190 -7.98 -6.93 17.90
N MET A 191 -9.02 -7.13 18.70
CA MET A 191 -9.14 -8.29 19.60
C MET A 191 -9.13 -9.59 18.80
N ASP A 192 -9.97 -9.69 17.79
CA ASP A 192 -10.11 -10.90 16.96
C ASP A 192 -8.85 -11.16 16.12
N THR A 193 -8.19 -10.11 15.64
CA THR A 193 -6.96 -10.23 14.84
C THR A 193 -5.77 -10.70 15.68
N PHE A 194 -5.60 -10.15 16.89
CA PHE A 194 -4.39 -10.37 17.69
C PHE A 194 -4.53 -11.46 18.76
N TRP A 195 -5.76 -11.79 19.18
CA TRP A 195 -6.07 -12.81 20.19
C TRP A 195 -7.33 -13.62 19.82
N PRO A 196 -7.34 -14.31 18.65
CA PRO A 196 -8.52 -15.03 18.18
C PRO A 196 -9.01 -16.14 19.13
N ASP A 197 -8.09 -16.75 19.89
CA ASP A 197 -8.38 -17.87 20.78
C ASP A 197 -8.75 -17.43 22.22
N SER A 198 -8.80 -16.13 22.50
CA SER A 198 -9.10 -15.60 23.82
C SER A 198 -10.58 -15.28 23.99
N THR A 199 -11.09 -15.37 25.23
CA THR A 199 -12.42 -14.84 25.54
C THR A 199 -12.45 -13.33 25.34
N ALA A 200 -13.64 -12.76 25.08
CA ALA A 200 -13.78 -11.33 24.82
C ALA A 200 -13.18 -10.44 25.94
N ASP A 201 -13.36 -10.81 27.21
CA ASP A 201 -12.80 -10.04 28.33
C ASP A 201 -11.27 -10.18 28.43
N ALA A 202 -10.73 -11.37 28.16
CA ALA A 202 -9.28 -11.59 28.13
C ALA A 202 -8.62 -10.83 26.97
N ALA A 203 -9.18 -10.92 25.76
CA ALA A 203 -8.71 -10.19 24.59
C ALA A 203 -8.78 -8.67 24.80
N ARG A 204 -9.84 -8.16 25.43
CA ARG A 204 -9.96 -6.74 25.79
C ARG A 204 -8.86 -6.31 26.77
N ASN A 205 -8.60 -7.09 27.82
CA ASN A 205 -7.54 -6.79 28.78
C ASN A 205 -6.16 -6.80 28.11
N ASN A 206 -5.90 -7.82 27.28
CA ASN A 206 -4.65 -7.93 26.52
C ASN A 206 -4.45 -6.76 25.55
N LEU A 207 -5.51 -6.33 24.86
CA LEU A 207 -5.48 -5.16 24.00
C LEU A 207 -5.14 -3.89 24.79
N ASN A 208 -5.76 -3.68 25.95
CA ASN A 208 -5.47 -2.52 26.79
C ASN A 208 -4.00 -2.49 27.24
N VAL A 209 -3.45 -3.63 27.66
CA VAL A 209 -2.04 -3.75 28.05
C VAL A 209 -1.11 -3.47 26.86
N ALA A 210 -1.41 -4.03 25.69
CA ALA A 210 -0.61 -3.82 24.48
C ALA A 210 -0.63 -2.35 24.02
N ILE A 211 -1.80 -1.71 24.03
CA ILE A 211 -1.95 -0.28 23.71
C ILE A 211 -1.22 0.59 24.74
N TYR A 212 -1.29 0.25 26.02
CA TYR A 212 -0.56 0.97 27.06
C TYR A 212 0.96 0.90 26.83
N GLY A 213 1.49 -0.31 26.59
CA GLY A 213 2.91 -0.50 26.28
C GLY A 213 3.33 0.25 25.02
N LEU A 214 2.50 0.21 23.98
CA LEU A 214 2.72 0.95 22.73
C LEU A 214 2.74 2.47 22.95
N ARG A 215 1.79 3.04 23.70
CA ARG A 215 1.80 4.46 24.06
C ARG A 215 3.05 4.84 24.85
N LYS A 216 3.52 3.96 25.74
CA LYS A 216 4.76 4.18 26.49
C LYS A 216 5.99 4.23 25.58
N ALA A 217 6.07 3.35 24.59
CA ALA A 217 7.18 3.30 23.63
C ALA A 217 7.30 4.57 22.77
N LEU A 218 6.18 5.23 22.47
CA LEU A 218 6.14 6.44 21.63
C LEU A 218 6.21 7.75 22.43
N ARG A 219 6.17 7.71 23.76
CA ARG A 219 6.01 8.91 24.59
C ARG A 219 7.23 9.84 24.60
N ASP A 220 8.40 9.34 24.23
CA ASP A 220 9.66 10.07 24.40
C ASP A 220 9.66 11.41 23.63
N GLY A 221 9.93 12.50 24.34
CA GLY A 221 9.94 13.86 23.79
C GLY A 221 8.59 14.58 23.73
N TYR A 222 7.46 13.88 23.90
CA TYR A 222 6.11 14.46 23.77
C TYR A 222 5.21 14.06 24.94
N GLY A 223 5.34 14.78 26.06
CA GLY A 223 4.71 14.51 27.37
C GLY A 223 3.31 13.88 27.33
N ASP A 224 2.25 14.71 27.21
CA ASP A 224 0.85 14.27 27.22
C ASP A 224 0.30 13.95 25.82
N PHE A 225 1.14 13.97 24.77
CA PHE A 225 0.68 13.72 23.42
C PHE A 225 0.26 12.25 23.25
N SER A 226 -1.02 12.05 22.96
CA SER A 226 -1.53 10.71 22.70
C SER A 226 -1.29 10.34 21.23
N HIS A 227 -0.27 9.54 20.97
CA HIS A 227 0.03 8.99 19.63
C HIS A 227 -1.10 8.10 19.10
N ILE A 228 -1.89 7.50 20.00
CA ILE A 228 -2.98 6.59 19.68
C ILE A 228 -4.24 7.03 20.39
N VAL A 229 -5.22 7.47 19.62
CA VAL A 229 -6.51 7.96 20.10
C VAL A 229 -7.51 6.81 20.11
N PHE A 230 -8.34 6.78 21.15
CA PHE A 230 -9.49 5.88 21.26
C PHE A 230 -10.77 6.70 21.27
N GLN A 231 -11.65 6.49 20.29
CA GLN A 231 -12.91 7.21 20.13
C GLN A 231 -13.92 6.30 19.42
N ASP A 232 -15.20 6.38 19.78
CA ASP A 232 -16.29 5.61 19.16
C ASP A 232 -15.99 4.11 19.10
N ASN A 233 -15.43 3.59 20.20
CA ASN A 233 -15.05 2.18 20.35
C ASN A 233 -13.96 1.70 19.37
N ALA A 234 -13.22 2.62 18.77
CA ALA A 234 -12.17 2.36 17.79
C ALA A 234 -10.85 3.04 18.16
N TYR A 235 -9.75 2.42 17.75
CA TYR A 235 -8.40 2.95 17.86
C TYR A 235 -7.94 3.55 16.52
N ARG A 236 -7.17 4.62 16.59
CA ARG A 236 -6.54 5.25 15.42
C ARG A 236 -5.22 5.89 15.82
N LEU A 237 -4.33 6.04 14.85
CA LEU A 237 -3.21 6.97 14.97
C LEU A 237 -3.75 8.40 15.09
N ASN A 238 -3.13 9.20 15.95
CA ASN A 238 -3.52 10.59 16.12
C ASN A 238 -3.30 11.36 14.80
N PRO A 239 -4.35 11.98 14.23
CA PRO A 239 -4.26 12.70 12.95
C PRO A 239 -3.37 13.94 13.01
N GLU A 240 -3.05 14.43 14.21
CA GLU A 240 -2.14 15.56 14.37
C GLU A 240 -0.67 15.16 14.15
N MET A 241 -0.34 13.87 14.16
CA MET A 241 1.00 13.38 13.82
C MET A 241 1.28 13.53 12.34
N VAL A 242 2.54 13.82 12.00
CA VAL A 242 3.00 13.72 10.62
C VAL A 242 3.65 12.36 10.44
N ILE A 243 3.14 11.58 9.49
CA ILE A 243 3.60 10.20 9.27
C ILE A 243 4.05 10.03 7.83
N TRP A 244 5.30 9.62 7.65
CA TRP A 244 5.85 9.19 6.37
C TRP A 244 6.03 7.67 6.39
N LEU A 245 5.56 7.00 5.34
CA LEU A 245 5.71 5.55 5.14
C LEU A 245 6.47 5.29 3.84
N ASP A 246 7.49 4.44 3.88
CA ASP A 246 8.25 4.03 2.69
C ASP A 246 7.36 3.35 1.63
N MET A 247 6.36 2.56 2.04
CA MET A 247 5.42 1.91 1.13
C MET A 247 4.55 2.91 0.37
N GLU A 248 4.13 4.01 1.00
CA GLU A 248 3.36 5.05 0.32
C GLU A 248 4.24 5.87 -0.60
N ALA A 249 5.46 6.18 -0.16
CA ALA A 249 6.45 6.85 -1.00
C ALA A 249 6.80 6.00 -2.23
N PHE A 250 6.98 4.69 -2.06
CA PHE A 250 7.20 3.72 -3.14
C PHE A 250 6.05 3.76 -4.14
N MET A 251 4.80 3.62 -3.67
CA MET A 251 3.61 3.65 -4.53
C MET A 251 3.46 4.98 -5.27
N ALA A 252 3.78 6.10 -4.61
CA ALA A 252 3.76 7.42 -5.24
C ALA A 252 4.80 7.53 -6.38
N GLN A 253 6.01 7.02 -6.17
CA GLN A 253 7.07 6.99 -7.18
C GLN A 253 6.71 6.09 -8.37
N VAL A 254 6.17 4.90 -8.12
CA VAL A 254 5.68 4.01 -9.21
C VAL A 254 4.58 4.71 -10.02
N ALA A 255 3.59 5.30 -9.35
CA ALA A 255 2.50 6.01 -10.03
C ALA A 255 3.01 7.23 -10.83
N GLN A 256 4.05 7.92 -10.35
CA GLN A 256 4.71 8.98 -11.09
C GLN A 256 5.42 8.43 -12.34
N GLY A 257 6.15 7.33 -12.19
CA GLY A 257 6.81 6.64 -13.30
C GLY A 257 5.82 6.19 -14.38
N ASP A 258 4.66 5.67 -13.98
CA ASP A 258 3.58 5.25 -14.88
C ASP A 258 2.99 6.44 -15.66
N ARG A 259 2.70 7.55 -14.97
CA ARG A 259 2.19 8.77 -15.63
C ARG A 259 3.20 9.35 -16.61
N ALA A 260 4.48 9.41 -16.25
CA ALA A 260 5.54 9.90 -17.12
C ALA A 260 5.72 9.00 -18.36
N ARG A 261 5.66 7.68 -18.17
CA ARG A 261 5.68 6.70 -19.26
C ARG A 261 4.51 6.88 -20.23
N GLN A 262 3.31 7.19 -19.75
CA GLN A 262 2.14 7.39 -20.61
C GLN A 262 2.26 8.60 -21.55
N VAL A 263 3.01 9.63 -21.14
CA VAL A 263 3.28 10.82 -21.96
C VAL A 263 4.64 10.76 -22.65
N GLU A 264 5.26 9.57 -22.68
CA GLU A 264 6.57 9.30 -23.29
C GLU A 264 7.73 10.13 -22.70
N ASP A 265 7.58 10.66 -21.49
CA ASP A 265 8.67 11.27 -20.72
C ASP A 265 9.49 10.17 -20.03
N TRP A 266 10.34 9.54 -20.82
CA TRP A 266 11.18 8.42 -20.38
C TRP A 266 12.19 8.82 -19.32
N GLN A 267 12.68 10.07 -19.35
CA GLN A 267 13.65 10.55 -18.37
C GLN A 267 13.03 10.62 -16.97
N THR A 268 11.83 11.22 -16.85
CA THR A 268 11.10 11.26 -15.59
C THR A 268 10.64 9.87 -15.16
N ALA A 269 10.21 9.03 -16.10
CA ALA A 269 9.77 7.66 -15.79
C ALA A 269 10.88 6.83 -15.15
N VAL A 270 12.06 6.78 -15.78
CA VAL A 270 13.23 6.05 -15.28
C VAL A 270 13.68 6.60 -13.93
N SER A 271 13.72 7.93 -13.77
CA SER A 271 14.08 8.55 -12.49
C SER A 271 13.12 8.16 -11.36
N ALA A 272 11.81 8.12 -11.63
CA ALA A 272 10.81 7.77 -10.63
C ALA A 272 10.90 6.28 -10.25
N TYR A 273 11.12 5.39 -11.21
CA TYR A 273 11.29 3.96 -10.90
C TYR A 273 12.56 3.68 -10.10
N HIS A 274 13.68 4.36 -10.38
CA HIS A 274 14.88 4.24 -9.53
C HIS A 274 14.66 4.78 -8.12
N ALA A 275 13.89 5.87 -7.97
CA ALA A 275 13.52 6.37 -6.65
C ALA A 275 12.63 5.37 -5.89
N ALA A 276 11.74 4.65 -6.58
CA ALA A 276 10.96 3.56 -6.00
C ALA A 276 11.86 2.38 -5.58
N GLU A 277 12.77 1.95 -6.46
CA GLU A 277 13.74 0.87 -6.17
C GLU A 277 14.58 1.18 -4.92
N ALA A 278 15.04 2.42 -4.77
CA ALA A 278 15.82 2.85 -3.60
C ALA A 278 15.05 2.76 -2.27
N LEU A 279 13.72 2.74 -2.29
CA LEU A 279 12.88 2.58 -1.09
C LEU A 279 12.66 1.10 -0.74
N TYR A 280 12.91 0.18 -1.67
CA TYR A 280 12.69 -1.25 -1.48
C TYR A 280 13.93 -1.93 -0.89
N HIS A 281 13.92 -2.19 0.42
CA HIS A 281 15.06 -2.77 1.13
C HIS A 281 14.92 -4.28 1.36
N GLY A 282 13.79 -4.87 0.98
CA GLY A 282 13.52 -6.29 1.13
C GLY A 282 12.03 -6.59 1.16
N GLU A 283 11.71 -7.83 1.49
CA GLU A 283 10.32 -8.27 1.64
C GLU A 283 9.62 -7.50 2.77
N PHE A 284 8.33 -7.25 2.56
CA PHE A 284 7.50 -6.51 3.50
C PHE A 284 7.50 -7.18 4.89
N LEU A 285 7.89 -6.41 5.91
CA LEU A 285 8.00 -6.86 7.30
C LEU A 285 8.73 -8.21 7.43
N ASN A 286 9.92 -8.33 6.82
CA ASN A 286 10.67 -9.59 6.70
C ASN A 286 10.95 -10.32 8.04
N GLU A 287 10.97 -9.57 9.14
CA GLU A 287 11.14 -10.04 10.52
C GLU A 287 9.92 -10.78 11.10
N ASP A 288 8.74 -10.61 10.52
CA ASP A 288 7.47 -11.19 11.02
C ASP A 288 7.15 -12.57 10.41
N ARG A 289 8.15 -13.25 9.84
CA ARG A 289 8.03 -14.59 9.24
C ARG A 289 7.99 -15.73 10.26
#